data_AF-A0AAW6XMZ0-F1
#
_entry.id   AF-A0AAW6XMZ0-F1
#
_cell.length_a   1.000
_cell.length_b   1.000
_cell.length_c   1.000
_cell.angle_alpha   90.00
_cell.angle_beta   90.00
_cell.angle_gamma   90.00
#
_symmetry.space_group_name_H-M   'P 1'
#
loop_
_entity.id
_entity.type
_entity.pdbx_description
1 polymer ?
#
loop_
_entity_poly.entity_id
_entity_poly.type
_entity_poly.pdbx_seq_one_letter_code
_entity_poly.pdbx_strand_id
1 'polypeptide(L)'
;MKVIDKRTERNNDWNVGDVICYWNKSNKKYYGLICEIKLPTDSGFGVIDLENKTESLVSFAFPLIDDLEHLVRSEFRHVEKVNAKLVIE
;
A
#
# COMPACT_ATOMS: atom_id res chain seq x y z
N MET A 1 -5.14 22.81 21.23
CA MET A 1 -4.25 22.31 20.16
C MET A 1 -4.97 22.48 18.82
N LYS A 2 -4.40 23.22 17.86
CA LYS A 2 -5.05 23.50 16.58
C LYS A 2 -4.70 22.36 15.62
N VAL A 3 -5.62 21.43 15.41
CA VAL A 3 -5.44 20.33 14.45
C VAL A 3 -5.53 20.95 13.06
N ILE A 4 -4.39 21.04 12.38
CA ILE A 4 -4.33 21.49 10.98
C ILE A 4 -4.63 20.27 10.12
N ASP A 5 -5.81 20.27 9.50
CA ASP A 5 -6.18 19.24 8.53
C ASP A 5 -5.44 19.51 7.21
N LYS A 6 -4.37 18.76 6.94
CA LYS A 6 -3.56 18.84 5.72
C LYS A 6 -4.15 18.03 4.54
N ARG A 7 -5.39 17.54 4.62
CA ARG A 7 -6.05 16.72 3.58
C ARG A 7 -6.48 17.49 2.32
N THR A 8 -5.84 18.61 1.98
CA THR A 8 -6.38 19.54 0.98
C THR A 8 -6.31 19.00 -0.45
N GLU A 9 -5.68 17.85 -0.71
CA GLU A 9 -5.82 17.14 -1.99
C GLU A 9 -5.91 15.63 -1.70
N ARG A 10 -6.87 14.94 -2.32
CA ARG A 10 -6.83 13.48 -2.44
C ARG A 10 -5.68 13.17 -3.39
N ASN A 11 -4.46 13.18 -2.86
CA ASN A 11 -3.34 12.65 -3.61
C ASN A 11 -3.51 11.13 -3.66
N ASN A 12 -3.98 10.65 -4.82
CA ASN A 12 -4.15 9.23 -5.10
C ASN A 12 -2.80 8.56 -5.39
N ASP A 13 -1.73 9.33 -5.54
CA ASP A 13 -0.40 8.80 -5.75
C ASP A 13 0.03 7.99 -4.53
N TRP A 14 0.62 6.84 -4.82
CA TRP A 14 1.11 5.91 -3.82
C TRP A 14 2.47 6.39 -3.33
N ASN A 15 2.68 6.32 -2.02
CA ASN A 15 3.94 6.63 -1.36
C ASN A 15 4.29 5.51 -0.38
N VAL A 16 5.58 5.36 -0.09
CA VAL A 16 6.05 4.48 0.99
C VAL A 16 5.39 4.90 2.31
N GLY A 17 4.86 3.92 3.04
CA GLY A 17 4.12 4.12 4.27
C GLY A 17 2.60 4.25 4.08
N ASP A 18 2.12 4.39 2.85
CA ASP A 18 0.68 4.33 2.58
C ASP A 18 0.14 2.91 2.79
N VAL A 19 -1.09 2.84 3.30
CA VAL A 19 -1.85 1.59 3.37
C VAL A 19 -2.83 1.57 2.22
N ILE A 20 -2.93 0.43 1.55
CA ILE A 20 -3.88 0.18 0.47
C ILE A 20 -4.83 -0.95 0.86
N CYS A 21 -6.07 -0.88 0.37
CA CYS A 21 -7.04 -1.96 0.42
C CYS A 21 -7.30 -2.43 -0.99
N TYR A 22 -7.21 -3.74 -1.22
CA TYR A 22 -7.36 -4.35 -2.54
C TYR A 22 -8.23 -5.60 -2.47
N TRP A 23 -9.11 -5.80 -3.46
CA TRP A 23 -10.01 -6.95 -3.52
C TRP A 23 -10.59 -7.22 -4.91
N ASN A 24 -10.95 -8.49 -5.13
CA ASN A 24 -11.75 -8.92 -6.28
C ASN A 24 -13.23 -9.17 -5.92
N LYS A 25 -13.51 -9.49 -4.66
CA LYS A 25 -14.86 -9.67 -4.11
C LYS A 25 -14.99 -8.85 -2.83
N SER A 26 -16.09 -8.12 -2.66
CA SER A 26 -16.27 -7.15 -1.55
C SER A 26 -16.21 -7.78 -0.15
N ASN A 27 -16.52 -9.07 -0.03
CA ASN A 27 -16.46 -9.84 1.21
C ASN A 27 -15.05 -10.41 1.52
N LYS A 28 -14.07 -10.18 0.66
CA LYS A 28 -12.69 -10.65 0.83
C LYS A 28 -11.72 -9.53 0.48
N LYS A 29 -11.68 -8.55 1.40
CA LYS A 29 -10.74 -7.43 1.35
C LYS A 29 -9.42 -7.85 1.95
N TYR A 30 -8.34 -7.32 1.39
CA TYR A 30 -7.01 -7.42 1.95
C TYR A 30 -6.46 -6.01 2.16
N TYR A 31 -5.52 -5.88 3.08
CA TYR A 31 -4.86 -4.63 3.38
C TYR A 31 -3.36 -4.83 3.29
N GLY A 32 -2.67 -3.87 2.67
CA GLY A 32 -1.23 -3.93 2.53
C GLY A 32 -0.56 -2.60 2.79
N LEU A 33 0.67 -2.65 3.32
CA LEU A 33 1.53 -1.49 3.54
C LEU A 33 2.53 -1.38 2.39
N ILE A 34 2.61 -0.21 1.76
CA ILE A 34 3.63 0.08 0.75
C ILE A 34 4.97 0.31 1.45
N CYS A 35 6.00 -0.43 1.06
CA CYS A 35 7.33 -0.33 1.64
C CYS A 35 8.43 -0.30 0.58
N GLU A 36 9.55 0.34 0.91
CA GLU A 36 10.81 0.13 0.21
C GLU A 36 11.45 -1.17 0.71
N ILE A 37 11.86 -2.03 -0.20
CA ILE A 37 12.52 -3.31 0.05
C ILE A 37 13.96 -3.19 -0.40
N LYS A 38 14.89 -3.34 0.54
CA LYS A 38 16.33 -3.36 0.26
C LYS A 38 16.79 -4.80 0.11
N LEU A 39 17.18 -5.19 -1.10
CA LEU A 39 17.83 -6.46 -1.39
C LEU A 39 19.36 -6.24 -1.50
N PRO A 40 20.17 -7.30 -1.35
CA PRO A 40 21.63 -7.18 -1.41
C PRO A 40 22.18 -6.63 -2.74
N THR A 41 21.45 -6.80 -3.83
CA THR A 41 21.84 -6.39 -5.19
C THR A 41 20.98 -5.28 -5.78
N ASP A 42 19.84 -4.97 -5.17
CA ASP A 42 18.90 -3.98 -5.69
C ASP A 42 17.96 -3.45 -4.60
N SER A 43 17.31 -2.32 -4.84
CA SER A 43 16.25 -1.77 -3.98
C SER A 43 14.99 -1.53 -4.81
N GLY A 44 13.83 -1.84 -4.25
CA GLY A 44 12.56 -1.62 -4.93
C GLY A 44 11.41 -1.34 -3.99
N PHE A 45 10.21 -1.27 -4.55
CA PHE A 45 8.96 -1.03 -3.82
C PHE A 45 8.09 -2.27 -3.84
N GLY A 46 7.47 -2.60 -2.70
CA GLY A 46 6.55 -3.73 -2.58
C GLY A 46 5.38 -3.45 -1.63
N VAL A 47 4.49 -4.44 -1.50
CA VAL A 47 3.34 -4.39 -0.59
C VAL A 47 3.44 -5.54 0.42
N ILE A 48 3.43 -5.20 1.70
CA ILE A 48 3.37 -6.16 2.80
C ILE A 48 1.90 -6.41 3.14
N ASP A 49 1.41 -7.63 2.96
CA ASP A 49 0.07 -8.04 3.42
C ASP A 49 -0.01 -7.95 4.95
N LEU A 50 -1.00 -7.21 5.46
CA LEU A 50 -1.22 -6.98 6.89
C LEU A 50 -2.07 -8.06 7.56
N GLU A 51 -2.80 -8.87 6.78
CA GLU A 51 -3.67 -9.92 7.31
C GLU A 51 -2.97 -11.28 7.38
N ASN A 52 -2.06 -11.59 6.45
CA ASN A 52 -1.29 -12.83 6.46
C ASN A 52 0.01 -12.73 7.27
N LYS A 53 -0.04 -13.20 8.52
CA LYS A 53 1.13 -13.28 9.43
C LYS A 53 2.17 -14.33 9.04
N THR A 54 1.93 -15.11 7.99
CA THR A 54 2.76 -16.26 7.61
C THR A 54 3.00 -16.31 6.11
N GLU A 55 4.04 -15.65 5.60
CA GLU A 55 4.65 -15.94 4.28
C GLU A 55 4.12 -15.25 3.01
N SER A 56 3.19 -14.28 3.05
CA SER A 56 2.87 -13.48 1.85
C SER A 56 3.37 -12.05 1.94
N LEU A 57 4.69 -11.93 1.98
CA LEU A 57 5.32 -10.80 1.29
C LEU A 57 4.98 -10.99 -0.19
N VAL A 58 3.97 -10.26 -0.68
CA VAL A 58 3.79 -10.06 -2.12
C VAL A 58 4.89 -9.09 -2.55
N SER A 59 6.13 -9.57 -2.44
CA SER A 59 7.37 -8.83 -2.65
C SER A 59 7.69 -8.87 -4.12
N PHE A 60 6.96 -8.09 -4.89
CA PHE A 60 7.49 -7.66 -6.16
C PHE A 60 8.49 -6.56 -5.86
N ALA A 61 9.78 -6.79 -6.10
CA ALA A 61 10.76 -5.71 -6.02
C ALA A 61 10.68 -4.94 -7.33
N PHE A 62 9.89 -3.87 -7.34
CA PHE A 62 9.78 -2.99 -8.51
C PHE A 62 10.72 -1.80 -8.38
N PRO A 63 11.43 -1.40 -9.45
CA PRO A 63 12.32 -0.25 -9.42
C PRO A 63 11.56 1.07 -9.21
N LEU A 64 10.29 1.14 -9.64
CA LEU A 64 9.43 2.32 -9.52
C LEU A 64 8.12 1.97 -8.81
N ILE A 65 7.59 2.91 -8.03
CA ILE A 65 6.31 2.76 -7.34
C ILE A 65 5.12 2.68 -8.31
N ASP A 66 5.22 3.33 -9.47
CA ASP A 66 4.19 3.29 -10.52
C ASP A 66 4.04 1.89 -11.12
N ASP A 67 5.14 1.13 -11.23
CA ASP A 67 5.11 -0.26 -11.71
C ASP A 67 4.40 -1.17 -10.70
N LEU A 68 4.64 -0.94 -9.41
CA LEU A 68 3.92 -1.62 -8.32
C LEU A 68 2.42 -1.30 -8.38
N GLU A 69 2.06 -0.02 -8.52
CA GLU A 69 0.67 0.39 -8.64
C GLU A 69 -0.01 -0.26 -9.85
N HIS A 70 0.67 -0.27 -11.00
CA HIS A 70 0.16 -0.89 -12.22
C HIS A 70 -0.13 -2.38 -12.03
N LEU A 71 0.82 -3.12 -11.43
CA LEU A 71 0.64 -4.54 -11.16
C LEU A 71 -0.56 -4.79 -10.24
N VAL A 72 -0.63 -4.11 -9.09
CA VAL A 72 -1.71 -4.34 -8.12
C VAL A 72 -3.08 -4.04 -8.74
N ARG A 73 -3.18 -2.98 -9.55
CA ARG A 73 -4.41 -2.65 -10.29
C ARG A 73 -4.75 -3.64 -11.42
N SER A 74 -3.77 -4.36 -11.96
CA SER A 74 -4.01 -5.42 -12.95
C SER A 74 -4.52 -6.72 -12.30
N GLU A 75 -4.06 -7.04 -11.09
CA GLU A 75 -4.42 -8.25 -10.35
C GLU A 75 -5.75 -8.13 -9.58
N PHE A 76 -6.06 -6.91 -9.12
CA PHE A 76 -7.24 -6.63 -8.30
C PHE A 76 -8.19 -5.63 -8.96
N ARG A 77 -9.46 -6.00 -9.07
CA ARG A 77 -10.53 -5.17 -9.64
C ARG A 77 -10.76 -3.87 -8.90
N HIS A 78 -10.54 -3.88 -7.59
CA HIS A 78 -10.71 -2.72 -6.74
C HIS A 78 -9.45 -2.53 -5.90
N VAL A 79 -8.95 -1.30 -5.93
CA VAL A 79 -7.80 -0.87 -5.14
C VAL A 79 -8.02 0.57 -4.70
N GLU A 80 -7.95 0.81 -3.40
CA GLU A 80 -8.09 2.14 -2.80
C GLU A 80 -7.02 2.40 -1.74
N LYS A 81 -6.50 3.63 -1.70
CA LYS A 81 -5.63 4.08 -0.63
C LYS A 81 -6.47 4.28 0.64
N VAL A 82 -6.08 3.59 1.71
CA VAL A 82 -6.74 3.68 3.01
C VAL A 82 -6.19 4.89 3.74
N ASN A 83 -7.09 5.81 4.08
CA ASN A 83 -6.74 6.97 4.88
C ASN A 83 -6.72 6.55 6.37
N ALA A 84 -5.66 5.86 6.78
CA ALA A 84 -5.51 5.38 8.15
C ALA A 84 -5.27 6.58 9.08
N LYS A 85 -6.29 6.95 9.86
CA LYS A 85 -6.07 7.78 11.05
C LYS A 85 -5.34 6.92 12.07
N LEU A 86 -4.03 7.08 12.20
CA LEU A 86 -3.32 6.61 13.39
C LEU A 86 -3.78 7.52 14.55
N VAL A 87 -4.70 7.03 15.38
CA VAL A 87 -5.03 7.68 16.65
C VAL A 87 -3.93 7.27 17.63
N ILE A 88 -3.05 8.21 17.96
CA ILE A 88 -2.18 8.09 19.12
C ILE A 88 -2.92 8.81 20.25
N GLU A 89 -3.38 8.05 21.25
CA GLU A 89 -3.90 8.59 22.53
C GLU A 89 -2.74 8.96 23.46
#